data_AF-A0A1Q5XM50-F1
#
_entry.id   AF-A0A1Q5XM50-F1
#
_cell.length_a   1.000
_cell.length_b   1.000
_cell.length_c   1.000
_cell.angle_alpha   90.00
_cell.angle_beta   90.00
_cell.angle_gamma   90.00
#
_symmetry.space_group_name_H-M   'P 1'
#
loop_
_entity.id
_entity.type
_entity.pdbx_description
1 polymer ?
#
loop_
_entity_poly.entity_id
_entity_poly.type
_entity_poly.pdbx_seq_one_letter_code
_entity_poly.pdbx_strand_id
1 'polypeptide(L)'
;MTIVKVLVDAVGEYNTGDIVTDAPVGLVEIAKNKVRNAATGELLAELVDSNDIVSDNPSDRELELQVQLEESKAREAELQEQIAMIQADGEFKELKATAKELKIPGYTKMDADELKKAISAAGGEEDGK
;
A
#
# COMPACT_ATOMS: atom_id res chain seq x y z
N MET A 1 -15.29 30.77 8.86
CA MET A 1 -14.81 29.46 9.31
C MET A 1 -13.86 29.69 10.46
N THR A 2 -14.23 29.26 11.65
CA THR A 2 -13.39 29.37 12.84
C THR A 2 -13.07 27.96 13.30
N ILE A 3 -11.79 27.66 13.46
CA ILE A 3 -11.32 26.34 13.86
C ILE A 3 -10.79 26.44 15.28
N VAL A 4 -11.27 25.55 16.14
CA VAL A 4 -10.88 25.51 17.54
C VAL A 4 -10.35 24.11 17.85
N LYS A 5 -9.20 24.07 18.51
CA LYS A 5 -8.64 22.83 19.05
C LYS A 5 -8.87 22.77 20.55
N VAL A 6 -9.38 21.64 21.02
CA VAL A 6 -9.60 21.40 22.45
C VAL A 6 -8.33 20.82 23.08
N LEU A 7 -7.89 21.41 24.19
CA LEU A 7 -6.58 21.16 24.79
C LEU A 7 -6.62 20.38 26.10
N VAL A 8 -7.80 20.22 26.72
CA VAL A 8 -7.96 19.49 27.99
C VAL A 8 -9.08 18.47 27.92
N ASP A 9 -9.19 17.65 28.97
CA ASP A 9 -10.18 16.59 29.07
C ASP A 9 -11.58 17.22 29.22
N ALA A 10 -12.39 17.02 28.18
CA ALA A 10 -13.78 17.45 28.02
C ALA A 10 -14.09 18.98 28.12
N VAL A 11 -14.47 19.58 26.99
CA VAL A 11 -15.18 20.88 26.94
C VAL A 11 -16.57 20.65 26.33
N GLY A 12 -17.58 20.44 27.18
CA GLY A 12 -18.92 20.05 26.72
C GLY A 12 -18.92 18.62 26.18
N GLU A 13 -19.19 18.45 24.89
CA GLU A 13 -19.16 17.16 24.18
C GLU A 13 -17.82 16.88 23.46
N TYR A 14 -16.89 17.83 23.48
CA TYR A 14 -15.61 17.75 22.75
C TYR A 14 -14.49 17.26 23.67
N ASN A 15 -13.66 16.34 23.18
CA ASN A 15 -12.57 15.72 23.91
C ASN A 15 -11.22 16.37 23.62
N THR A 16 -10.21 16.07 24.44
CA THR A 16 -8.84 16.54 24.21
C THR A 16 -8.34 16.13 22.83
N GLY A 17 -7.79 17.08 22.08
CA GLY A 17 -7.25 16.85 20.75
C GLY A 17 -8.27 17.01 19.62
N ASP A 18 -9.55 17.18 19.92
CA ASP A 18 -10.57 17.43 18.90
C ASP A 18 -10.31 18.76 18.19
N ILE A 19 -10.35 18.72 16.86
CA ILE A 19 -10.28 19.89 15.99
C ILE A 19 -11.69 20.12 15.41
N VAL A 20 -12.35 21.16 15.90
CA VAL A 20 -13.72 21.49 15.52
C VAL A 20 -13.70 22.56 14.44
N THR A 21 -14.05 22.18 13.22
CA THR A 21 -14.25 23.11 12.10
C THR A 21 -15.62 23.74 12.16
N ASP A 22 -15.69 25.07 12.00
CA ASP A 22 -16.93 25.84 12.22
C ASP A 22 -17.45 25.70 13.65
N ALA A 23 -16.52 25.91 14.60
CA ALA A 23 -16.78 25.71 16.02
C ALA A 23 -17.97 26.55 16.51
N PRO A 24 -18.83 25.97 17.38
CA PRO A 24 -19.96 26.70 17.94
C PRO A 24 -19.48 27.88 18.80
N VAL A 25 -20.32 28.91 18.91
CA VAL A 25 -20.00 30.17 19.61
C VAL A 25 -19.39 29.93 20.99
N GLY A 26 -19.95 28.99 21.77
CA GLY A 26 -19.44 28.68 23.10
C GLY A 26 -17.98 28.18 23.10
N LEU A 27 -17.59 27.35 22.13
CA LEU A 27 -16.23 26.85 22.01
C LEU A 27 -15.26 27.94 21.51
N VAL A 28 -15.74 28.78 20.58
CA VAL A 28 -15.00 29.94 20.07
C VAL A 28 -14.73 30.96 21.18
N GLU A 29 -15.71 31.23 22.04
CA GLU A 29 -15.55 32.16 23.16
C GLU A 29 -14.56 31.64 24.22
N ILE A 30 -14.60 30.34 24.52
CA ILE A 30 -13.64 29.69 25.42
C ILE A 30 -12.22 29.87 24.90
N ALA A 31 -12.00 29.63 23.60
CA ALA A 31 -10.71 29.82 22.95
C ALA A 31 -10.27 31.29 22.92
N LYS A 32 -11.17 32.20 22.54
CA LYS A 32 -10.91 33.65 22.45
C LYS A 32 -10.57 34.29 23.79
N ASN A 33 -11.28 33.88 24.84
CA ASN A 33 -11.07 34.39 26.20
C ASN A 33 -9.94 33.67 26.94
N LYS A 34 -9.28 32.70 26.31
CA LYS A 34 -8.18 31.92 26.90
C LYS A 34 -8.57 31.33 28.26
N VAL A 35 -9.79 30.78 28.33
CA VAL A 35 -10.31 30.18 29.57
C VAL A 35 -9.42 29.01 29.94
N ARG A 36 -9.12 28.86 31.24
CA ARG A 36 -8.24 27.83 31.77
C ARG A 36 -8.98 26.86 32.66
N ASN A 37 -8.52 25.62 32.68
CA ASN A 37 -8.94 24.62 33.65
C ASN A 37 -8.51 25.08 35.05
N ALA A 38 -9.46 25.12 35.99
CA ALA A 38 -9.18 25.57 37.36
C ALA A 38 -8.29 24.61 38.15
N ALA A 39 -8.29 23.32 37.80
CA ALA A 39 -7.49 22.28 38.46
C ALA A 39 -6.07 22.19 37.91
N THR A 40 -5.89 22.28 36.58
CA THR A 40 -4.55 22.13 35.95
C THR A 40 -3.91 23.45 35.54
N GLY A 41 -4.68 24.55 35.45
CA GLY A 41 -4.20 25.85 34.99
C GLY A 41 -3.93 25.96 33.49
N GLU A 42 -4.21 24.89 32.74
CA GLU A 42 -4.03 24.78 31.29
C GLU A 42 -5.18 25.43 30.53
N LEU A 43 -4.94 25.89 29.30
CA LEU A 43 -5.98 26.47 28.44
C LEU A 43 -6.98 25.38 28.03
N LEU A 44 -8.27 25.70 28.03
CA LEU A 44 -9.32 24.73 27.66
C LEU A 44 -9.35 24.47 26.15
N ALA A 45 -9.19 25.52 25.35
CA ALA A 45 -9.20 25.46 23.90
C ALA A 45 -8.39 26.62 23.31
N GLU A 46 -7.96 26.49 22.06
CA GLU A 46 -7.26 27.54 21.30
C GLU A 46 -7.80 27.69 19.89
N LEU A 47 -7.73 28.92 19.37
CA LEU A 47 -8.04 29.20 17.97
C LEU A 47 -6.87 28.70 17.12
N VAL A 48 -7.15 27.86 16.14
CA VAL A 48 -6.14 27.39 15.19
C VAL A 48 -6.36 28.12 13.88
N ASP A 49 -5.31 28.76 13.38
CA ASP A 49 -5.33 29.36 12.06
C ASP A 49 -5.44 28.26 11.00
N SER A 50 -6.35 28.45 10.05
CA SER A 50 -6.61 27.46 8.98
C SER A 50 -5.36 27.12 8.14
N ASN A 51 -4.31 27.96 8.20
CA ASN A 51 -3.03 27.74 7.53
C ASN A 51 -2.11 26.73 8.25
N ASP A 52 -2.33 26.45 9.53
CA ASP A 52 -1.52 25.48 10.31
C ASP A 52 -2.04 24.04 10.18
N ILE A 53 -3.29 23.86 9.73
CA ILE A 53 -3.98 22.57 9.74
C ILE A 53 -3.82 21.83 8.41
N VAL A 54 -3.48 22.56 7.35
CA VAL A 54 -3.26 22.01 6.01
C VAL A 54 -1.94 22.52 5.49
N SER A 55 -0.84 21.94 5.97
CA SER A 55 0.39 21.99 5.18
C SER A 55 0.20 21.01 4.03
N ASP A 56 -0.03 21.53 2.82
CA ASP A 56 -0.14 20.78 1.55
C ASP A 56 1.19 20.13 1.12
N ASN A 57 2.20 20.15 2.01
CA ASN A 57 3.48 19.52 1.79
C ASN A 57 3.52 18.20 2.55
N PRO A 58 3.84 17.08 1.88
CA PRO A 58 4.04 15.82 2.56
C PRO A 58 5.10 16.01 3.64
N SER A 59 4.79 15.57 4.85
CA SER A 59 5.74 15.57 5.95
C SER A 59 6.97 14.76 5.55
N ASP A 60 8.13 15.02 6.16
CA ASP A 60 9.37 14.25 5.88
C ASP A 60 9.14 12.74 5.99
N ARG A 61 8.27 12.31 6.91
CA ARG A 61 7.84 10.92 7.08
C ARG A 61 7.04 10.37 5.88
N GLU A 62 6.18 11.18 5.28
CA GLU A 62 5.38 10.78 4.11
C GLU A 62 6.26 10.68 2.86
N LEU A 63 7.25 11.55 2.73
CA LEU A 63 8.28 11.47 1.69
C LEU A 63 9.11 10.20 1.85
N GLU A 64 9.57 9.89 3.06
CA GLU A 64 10.33 8.66 3.34
C GLU A 64 9.50 7.39 3.03
N LEU A 65 8.21 7.40 3.39
CA LEU A 65 7.30 6.30 3.07
C LEU A 65 7.09 6.14 1.56
N GLN A 66 7.02 7.23 0.80
CA GLN A 66 6.92 7.16 -0.67
C GLN A 66 8.18 6.55 -1.29
N VAL A 67 9.37 6.93 -0.80
CA VAL A 67 10.63 6.34 -1.27
C VAL A 67 10.66 4.84 -0.98
N GLN A 68 10.33 4.43 0.26
CA GLN A 68 10.30 3.00 0.62
C GLN A 68 9.29 2.20 -0.22
N LEU A 69 8.14 2.80 -0.52
CA LEU A 69 7.12 2.18 -1.38
C LEU A 69 7.65 1.98 -2.81
N GLU A 70 8.33 2.97 -3.36
CA GLU A 70 8.90 2.90 -4.71
C GLU A 70 10.03 1.87 -4.80
N GLU A 71 10.92 1.85 -3.81
CA GLU A 71 11.96 0.81 -3.67
C GLU A 71 11.38 -0.60 -3.50
N SER A 72 10.28 -0.73 -2.75
CA SER A 72 9.58 -2.01 -2.59
C SER A 72 9.01 -2.48 -3.93
N LYS A 73 8.32 -1.60 -4.66
CA LYS A 73 7.74 -1.93 -5.97
C LYS A 73 8.80 -2.32 -6.99
N ALA A 74 9.95 -1.64 -6.98
CA ALA A 74 11.07 -1.99 -7.85
C ALA A 74 11.57 -3.41 -7.56
N ARG A 75 11.82 -3.73 -6.27
CA ARG A 75 12.23 -5.08 -5.86
C ARG A 75 11.20 -6.15 -6.18
N GLU A 76 9.91 -5.85 -6.00
CA GLU A 76 8.84 -6.79 -6.34
C GLU A 76 8.81 -7.09 -7.85
N ALA A 77 9.00 -6.07 -8.70
CA ALA A 77 9.07 -6.27 -10.15
C ALA A 77 10.28 -7.15 -10.55
N GLU A 78 11.46 -6.90 -9.97
CA GLU A 78 12.66 -7.72 -10.22
C GLU A 78 12.48 -9.18 -9.77
N LEU A 79 11.83 -9.39 -8.62
CA LEU A 79 11.54 -10.74 -8.12
C LEU A 79 10.52 -11.46 -8.99
N GLN A 80 9.48 -10.75 -9.46
CA GLN A 80 8.50 -11.32 -10.40
C GLN A 80 9.15 -11.72 -11.73
N GLU A 81 10.08 -10.92 -12.25
CA GLU A 81 10.82 -11.25 -13.46
C GLU A 81 11.68 -12.51 -13.28
N GLN A 82 12.37 -12.63 -12.14
CA GLN A 82 13.14 -13.82 -11.80
C GLN A 82 12.26 -15.07 -11.66
N ILE A 83 11.08 -14.94 -11.02
CA ILE A 83 10.11 -16.03 -10.91
C ILE A 83 9.63 -16.46 -12.29
N ALA A 84 9.31 -15.53 -13.18
CA ALA A 84 8.89 -15.83 -14.54
C ALA A 84 9.97 -16.59 -15.33
N MET A 85 11.25 -16.19 -15.18
CA MET A 85 12.36 -16.91 -15.81
C MET A 85 12.52 -18.33 -15.27
N ILE A 86 12.41 -18.53 -13.95
CA ILE A 86 12.52 -19.85 -13.32
C ILE A 86 11.36 -20.76 -13.75
N GLN A 87 10.14 -20.21 -13.79
CA GLN A 87 8.96 -20.95 -14.24
C GLN A 87 9.11 -21.38 -15.70
N ALA A 88 9.55 -20.49 -16.59
CA ALA A 88 9.76 -20.82 -18.00
C ALA A 88 10.85 -21.91 -18.19
N ASP A 89 11.94 -21.88 -17.42
CA ASP A 89 12.97 -22.93 -17.46
C ASP A 89 12.45 -24.27 -16.92
N GLY A 90 11.63 -24.23 -15.86
CA GLY A 90 10.92 -25.39 -15.31
C GLY A 90 10.00 -26.04 -16.34
N GLU A 91 9.08 -25.26 -16.91
CA GLU A 91 8.15 -25.72 -17.96
C GLU A 91 8.90 -26.30 -19.17
N PHE A 92 10.00 -25.66 -19.59
CA PHE A 92 10.79 -26.16 -20.72
C PHE A 92 11.45 -27.52 -20.42
N LYS A 93 11.93 -27.73 -19.19
CA LYS A 93 12.45 -29.03 -18.75
C LYS A 93 11.36 -30.09 -18.70
N GLU A 94 10.17 -29.74 -18.22
CA GLU A 94 9.01 -30.64 -18.19
C GLU A 94 8.58 -31.05 -19.60
N LEU A 95 8.47 -30.09 -20.53
CA LEU A 95 8.17 -30.37 -21.94
C LEU A 95 9.20 -31.32 -22.56
N LYS A 96 10.50 -31.14 -22.26
CA LYS A 96 11.53 -32.08 -22.72
C LYS A 96 11.40 -33.46 -22.09
N ALA A 97 11.00 -33.56 -20.82
CA ALA A 97 10.76 -34.83 -20.15
C ALA A 97 9.58 -35.58 -20.79
N THR A 98 8.46 -34.89 -21.00
CA THR A 98 7.27 -35.45 -21.67
C THR A 98 7.59 -35.87 -23.12
N ALA A 99 8.29 -35.02 -23.87
CA ALA A 99 8.69 -35.37 -25.24
C ALA A 99 9.64 -36.57 -25.30
N LYS A 100 10.51 -36.72 -24.30
CA LYS A 100 11.38 -37.90 -24.15
C LYS A 100 10.55 -39.15 -23.85
N GLU A 101 9.56 -39.06 -22.96
CA GLU A 101 8.67 -40.17 -22.60
C GLU A 101 7.84 -40.65 -23.80
N LEU A 102 7.31 -39.70 -24.58
CA LEU A 102 6.61 -39.95 -25.84
C LEU A 102 7.54 -40.33 -27.01
N LYS A 103 8.86 -40.41 -26.77
CA LYS A 103 9.90 -40.78 -27.74
C LYS A 103 9.89 -39.90 -29.00
N ILE A 104 9.60 -38.62 -28.85
CA ILE A 104 9.57 -37.65 -29.94
C ILE A 104 10.99 -37.46 -30.50
N PRO A 105 11.25 -37.74 -31.78
CA PRO A 105 12.57 -37.58 -32.36
C PRO A 105 12.97 -36.11 -32.43
N GLY A 106 14.22 -35.80 -32.07
CA GLY A 106 14.77 -34.44 -32.16
C GLY A 106 14.36 -33.48 -31.04
N TYR A 107 13.59 -33.93 -30.04
CA TYR A 107 13.09 -33.10 -28.92
C TYR A 107 14.17 -32.25 -28.20
N THR A 108 15.43 -32.70 -28.19
CA THR A 108 16.53 -31.95 -27.57
C THR A 108 16.86 -30.64 -28.29
N LYS A 109 16.52 -30.54 -29.58
CA LYS A 109 16.78 -29.37 -30.44
C LYS A 109 15.56 -28.47 -30.64
N MET A 110 14.39 -28.91 -30.17
CA MET A 110 13.14 -28.16 -30.32
C MET A 110 13.02 -27.05 -29.27
N ASP A 111 12.40 -25.94 -29.67
CA ASP A 111 11.96 -24.89 -28.74
C ASP A 111 10.66 -25.27 -28.02
N ALA A 112 10.22 -24.43 -27.07
CA ALA A 112 9.06 -24.73 -26.23
C ALA A 112 7.76 -24.89 -27.03
N ASP A 113 7.56 -24.09 -28.09
CA ASP A 113 6.36 -24.14 -28.93
C ASP A 113 6.38 -25.38 -29.84
N GLU A 114 7.55 -25.71 -30.39
CA GLU A 114 7.76 -26.94 -31.14
C GLU A 114 7.52 -28.19 -30.29
N LEU A 115 8.04 -28.20 -29.05
CA LEU A 115 7.80 -29.29 -28.09
C LEU A 115 6.32 -29.45 -27.77
N LYS A 116 5.60 -28.36 -27.46
CA LYS A 116 4.15 -28.39 -27.20
C LYS A 116 3.38 -28.99 -28.38
N LYS A 117 3.66 -28.52 -29.60
CA LYS A 117 3.01 -29.05 -30.82
C LYS A 117 3.33 -30.52 -31.04
N ALA A 118 4.58 -30.93 -30.85
CA ALA A 118 5.00 -32.31 -31.05
C ALA A 118 4.37 -33.24 -30.00
N ILE A 119 4.28 -32.81 -28.74
CA ILE A 119 3.63 -33.56 -27.65
C ILE A 119 2.14 -33.73 -27.95
N SER A 120 1.44 -32.67 -28.34
CA SER A 120 0.03 -32.75 -28.74
C SER A 120 -0.19 -33.68 -29.94
N ALA A 121 0.72 -33.67 -30.92
CA ALA A 121 0.64 -34.53 -32.10
C ALA A 121 0.98 -36.01 -31.80
N ALA A 122 1.81 -36.28 -30.80
CA ALA A 122 2.23 -37.62 -30.39
C ALA A 122 1.20 -38.35 -29.51
N GLY A 123 0.03 -37.73 -29.26
CA GLY A 123 -1.01 -38.30 -28.40
C GLY A 123 -0.80 -37.99 -26.93
N GLY A 124 -0.27 -36.81 -26.60
CA GLY A 124 -0.39 -36.24 -25.25
C GLY A 124 -1.86 -35.90 -24.95
N GLU A 125 -2.69 -36.94 -24.79
CA GLU A 125 -3.96 -36.82 -24.12
C GLU A 125 -3.71 -36.30 -22.70
N GLU A 126 -4.47 -35.28 -22.34
CA GLU A 126 -4.64 -34.75 -21.00
C GLU A 126 -4.93 -35.88 -20.00
N ASP A 127 -3.91 -36.43 -19.36
CA ASP A 127 -4.09 -37.27 -18.17
C ASP A 127 -3.74 -36.44 -16.94
N GLY A 128 -4.77 -35.94 -16.24
CA GLY A 128 -4.62 -35.41 -14.89
C GLY A 128 -5.52 -34.25 -14.52
N LYS A 129 -6.78 -34.56 -14.29
CA LYS A 129 -7.76 -33.76 -13.54
C LYS A 129 -7.33 -33.54 -12.09
#